data_AF-A0ABD3C870-F1
#
_entry.id   AF-A0ABD3C870-F1
#
_cell.length_a   1.000
_cell.length_b   1.000
_cell.length_c   1.000
_cell.angle_alpha   90.00
_cell.angle_beta   90.00
_cell.angle_gamma   90.00
#
_symmetry.space_group_name_H-M   'P 1'
#
loop_
_entity.id
_entity.type
_entity.pdbx_description
1 polymer ?
#
loop_
_entity_poly.entity_id
_entity_poly.type
_entity_poly.pdbx_seq_one_letter_code
_entity_poly.pdbx_strand_id
1 'polypeptide(L)'
;MPIAKALKWENDMDFHDVFSLFSQKAAQVCSIKWLTRMMNEDDKKYWIYGKVVSVETKKPFWYLACFVCGKNVEVVDGRKICLHCGQETISDIYKYDLDVVVADGTGVINLSLSDGASTRLIGEDTHDVIAYQGLRVKTLPTFIEDEICGKYALFEVIFRSESTAVRRFNVSRLNEDEEVMGFNL
;
A
#
# COMPACT_ATOMS: atom_id res chain seq x y z
N MET A 1 39.40 13.34 -3.49
CA MET A 1 38.51 14.17 -4.34
C MET A 1 37.08 13.84 -3.94
N PRO A 2 36.27 14.83 -3.53
CA PRO A 2 35.06 14.61 -2.76
C PRO A 2 33.79 14.93 -3.56
N ILE A 3 32.75 14.10 -3.47
CA ILE A 3 31.36 14.59 -3.56
C ILE A 3 30.52 13.79 -2.55
N ALA A 4 30.64 14.18 -1.29
CA ALA A 4 29.49 14.20 -0.41
C ALA A 4 28.58 15.34 -0.90
N LYS A 5 27.54 14.99 -1.65
CA LYS A 5 26.33 15.80 -1.77
C LYS A 5 25.20 14.91 -1.29
N ALA A 6 25.07 14.82 0.03
CA ALA A 6 23.75 14.73 0.62
C ALA A 6 22.98 15.92 0.03
N LEU A 7 22.01 15.61 -0.85
CA LEU A 7 21.10 16.58 -1.40
C LEU A 7 20.43 17.27 -0.22
N LYS A 8 20.77 18.55 -0.06
CA LYS A 8 20.08 19.47 0.83
C LYS A 8 18.61 19.45 0.44
N TRP A 9 17.79 19.10 1.43
CA TRP A 9 16.37 19.34 1.49
C TRP A 9 16.16 20.86 1.42
N GLU A 10 15.88 21.38 0.23
CA GLU A 10 15.52 22.78 -0.02
C GLU A 10 14.17 22.76 -0.74
N ASN A 11 13.11 22.47 0.03
CA ASN A 11 11.74 22.94 -0.15
C ASN A 11 10.96 22.46 1.07
N ASP A 12 11.13 23.22 2.16
CA ASP A 12 10.35 23.11 3.38
C ASP A 12 8.90 23.52 3.08
N MET A 13 8.06 22.54 2.74
CA MET A 13 6.66 22.60 3.18
C MET A 13 6.58 21.77 4.46
N ASP A 14 6.33 22.46 5.58
CA ASP A 14 6.05 21.80 6.85
C ASP A 14 4.81 20.90 6.67
N PHE A 15 4.70 19.82 7.45
CA PHE A 15 3.46 19.05 7.59
C PHE A 15 2.26 19.98 7.80
N HIS A 16 2.48 21.13 8.47
CA HIS A 16 1.48 22.17 8.64
C HIS A 16 1.04 22.85 7.34
N ASP A 17 1.95 23.07 6.39
CA ASP A 17 1.66 23.71 5.09
C ASP A 17 0.89 22.76 4.18
N VAL A 18 1.31 21.49 4.15
CA VAL A 18 0.56 20.40 3.49
C VAL A 18 -0.83 20.30 4.11
N PHE A 19 -0.95 20.24 5.44
CA PHE A 19 -2.25 20.15 6.12
C PHE A 19 -3.19 21.33 5.80
N SER A 20 -2.64 22.54 5.69
CA SER A 20 -3.42 23.75 5.42
C SER A 20 -3.91 23.84 3.97
N LEU A 21 -3.13 23.34 3.00
CA LEU A 21 -3.52 23.28 1.58
C LEU A 21 -4.63 22.25 1.31
N PHE A 22 -4.63 21.13 2.01
CA PHE A 22 -5.66 20.11 1.85
C PHE A 22 -7.02 20.57 2.41
N SER A 23 -7.07 21.67 3.18
CA SER A 23 -8.21 22.11 4.02
C SER A 23 -9.56 22.30 3.33
N GLN A 24 -9.60 22.37 1.99
CA GLN A 24 -10.86 22.42 1.25
C GLN A 24 -11.48 21.02 1.01
N LYS A 25 -10.74 19.93 1.29
CA LYS A 25 -11.22 18.52 1.43
C LYS A 25 -10.73 17.82 2.72
N ALA A 26 -9.96 18.49 3.59
CA ALA A 26 -9.13 17.92 4.68
C ALA A 26 -9.83 17.40 5.95
N ALA A 27 -11.15 17.32 6.02
CA ALA A 27 -11.80 17.00 7.31
C ALA A 27 -11.43 15.60 7.89
N GLN A 28 -10.68 14.76 7.16
CA GLN A 28 -10.35 13.38 7.56
C GLN A 28 -8.87 12.98 7.38
N VAL A 29 -7.97 13.92 7.02
CA VAL A 29 -6.52 13.62 6.99
C VAL A 29 -5.97 13.69 8.41
N CYS A 30 -5.30 12.64 8.86
CA CYS A 30 -4.79 12.50 10.21
C CYS A 30 -3.31 12.10 10.18
N SER A 31 -2.61 12.36 11.29
CA SER A 31 -1.24 11.90 11.46
C SER A 31 -1.21 10.43 11.90
N ILE A 32 -0.15 9.71 11.52
CA ILE A 32 0.09 8.32 11.93
C ILE A 32 0.11 8.18 13.44
N LYS A 33 0.71 9.15 14.16
CA LYS A 33 0.71 9.15 15.63
C LYS A 33 -0.71 9.25 16.22
N TRP A 34 -1.59 10.03 15.60
CA TRP A 34 -3.00 10.10 16.02
C TRP A 34 -3.72 8.79 15.71
N LEU A 35 -3.57 8.31 14.47
CA LEU A 35 -4.20 7.09 13.97
C LEU A 35 -3.87 5.86 14.83
N THR A 36 -2.59 5.69 15.17
CA THR A 36 -2.13 4.57 16.01
C THR A 36 -2.60 4.64 17.46
N ARG A 37 -3.00 5.81 17.96
CA ARG A 37 -3.45 6.00 19.35
C ARG A 37 -4.97 5.97 19.51
N MET A 38 -5.69 6.58 18.59
CA MET A 38 -7.09 6.95 18.78
C MET A 38 -8.08 5.99 18.13
N MET A 39 -7.62 5.13 17.21
CA MET A 39 -8.52 4.23 16.52
C MET A 39 -8.90 3.00 17.35
N ASN A 40 -10.21 2.77 17.40
CA ASN A 40 -10.85 1.62 18.02
C ASN A 40 -12.12 1.17 17.25
N GLU A 41 -12.46 1.85 16.16
CA GLU A 41 -13.66 1.57 15.35
C GLU A 41 -13.26 0.79 14.09
N ASP A 42 -13.72 -0.45 13.99
CA ASP A 42 -13.56 -1.26 12.79
C ASP A 42 -14.31 -0.66 11.60
N ASP A 43 -13.75 -0.84 10.40
CA ASP A 43 -14.29 -0.40 9.11
C ASP A 43 -14.45 1.13 8.94
N LYS A 44 -13.97 1.92 9.90
CA LYS A 44 -13.85 3.37 9.74
C LYS A 44 -12.66 3.71 8.85
N LYS A 45 -12.89 4.69 7.97
CA LYS A 45 -11.93 5.18 7.00
C LYS A 45 -11.23 6.44 7.50
N TYR A 46 -9.94 6.51 7.26
CA TYR A 46 -9.11 7.67 7.55
C TYR A 46 -8.19 7.93 6.37
N TRP A 47 -7.67 9.14 6.27
CA TRP A 47 -6.65 9.48 5.28
C TRP A 47 -5.34 9.79 5.99
N ILE A 48 -4.24 9.27 5.47
CA ILE A 48 -2.88 9.66 5.89
C ILE A 48 -2.09 10.08 4.66
N TYR A 49 -1.32 11.15 4.79
CA TYR A 49 -0.33 11.54 3.79
C TYR A 49 1.04 11.13 4.31
N GLY A 50 1.79 10.36 3.52
CA GLY A 50 3.08 9.86 3.97
C GLY A 50 3.94 9.33 2.86
N LYS A 51 5.21 9.10 3.21
CA LYS A 51 6.25 8.55 2.35
C LYS A 51 6.37 7.05 2.55
N VAL A 52 6.42 6.28 1.47
CA VAL A 52 6.83 4.87 1.52
C VAL A 52 8.33 4.81 1.82
N VAL A 53 8.70 4.19 2.94
CA VAL A 53 10.10 4.09 3.38
C VAL A 53 10.72 2.72 3.14
N SER A 54 9.90 1.67 3.10
CA SER A 54 10.35 0.31 2.76
C SER A 54 9.15 -0.59 2.43
N VAL A 55 9.45 -1.77 1.88
CA VAL A 55 8.48 -2.85 1.61
C VAL A 55 8.80 -4.06 2.49
N GLU A 56 7.79 -4.69 3.07
CA GLU A 56 7.95 -5.92 3.85
C GLU A 56 7.96 -7.13 2.91
N THR A 57 9.00 -7.95 3.00
CA THR A 57 9.29 -9.05 2.06
C THR A 57 9.14 -10.44 2.68
N LYS A 58 8.66 -10.52 3.94
CA LYS A 58 8.40 -11.80 4.64
C LYS A 58 7.31 -12.67 4.02
N LYS A 59 6.43 -12.11 3.19
CA LYS A 59 5.35 -12.84 2.51
C LYS A 59 5.47 -12.72 0.99
N PRO A 60 4.87 -13.65 0.22
CA PRO A 60 4.77 -13.51 -1.23
C PRO A 60 4.14 -12.18 -1.63
N PHE A 61 4.69 -11.51 -2.65
CA PHE A 61 4.17 -10.23 -3.12
C PHE A 61 2.85 -10.34 -3.92
N TRP A 62 2.42 -11.56 -4.22
CA TRP A 62 1.18 -11.85 -4.93
C TRP A 62 0.58 -13.20 -4.55
N TYR A 63 -0.73 -13.30 -4.74
CA TYR A 63 -1.51 -14.53 -4.55
C TYR A 63 -2.39 -14.83 -5.76
N LEU A 64 -2.81 -16.09 -5.86
CA LEU A 64 -3.82 -16.50 -6.83
C LEU A 64 -5.21 -16.17 -6.26
N ALA A 65 -5.98 -15.39 -7.00
CA ALA A 65 -7.27 -14.89 -6.58
C ALA A 65 -8.42 -15.66 -7.24
N CYS A 66 -9.49 -15.87 -6.49
CA CYS A 66 -10.73 -16.47 -6.96
C CYS A 66 -11.43 -15.51 -7.92
N PHE A 67 -11.84 -15.98 -9.10
CA PHE A 67 -12.58 -15.15 -10.06
C PHE A 67 -13.91 -14.63 -9.50
N VAL A 68 -14.54 -15.39 -8.60
CA VAL A 68 -15.88 -15.05 -8.06
C VAL A 68 -15.81 -14.02 -6.95
N CYS A 69 -14.91 -14.19 -5.97
CA CYS A 69 -14.88 -13.34 -4.77
C CYS A 69 -13.56 -12.57 -4.57
N GLY A 70 -12.56 -12.80 -5.42
CA GLY A 70 -11.26 -12.15 -5.34
C GLY A 70 -10.37 -12.56 -4.15
N LYS A 71 -10.80 -13.52 -3.32
CA LYS A 71 -10.03 -14.04 -2.18
C LYS A 71 -9.00 -15.08 -2.61
N ASN A 72 -8.06 -15.39 -1.72
CA ASN A 72 -6.98 -16.33 -1.98
C ASN A 72 -7.49 -17.74 -2.34
N VAL A 73 -6.81 -18.36 -3.28
CA VAL A 73 -7.06 -19.70 -3.82
C VAL A 73 -5.86 -20.58 -3.52
N GLU A 74 -6.14 -21.75 -2.95
CA GLU A 74 -5.13 -22.77 -2.70
C GLU A 74 -5.16 -23.83 -3.80
N VAL A 75 -4.01 -24.47 -4.03
CA VAL A 75 -3.91 -25.62 -4.92
C VAL A 75 -3.92 -26.89 -4.08
N VAL A 76 -5.03 -27.62 -4.13
CA VAL A 76 -5.26 -28.88 -3.41
C VAL A 76 -5.45 -29.99 -4.42
N ASP A 77 -4.56 -30.98 -4.43
CA ASP A 77 -4.56 -32.11 -5.37
C ASP A 77 -4.64 -31.67 -6.85
N GLY A 78 -3.92 -30.60 -7.20
CA GLY A 78 -3.91 -30.04 -8.56
C GLY A 78 -5.15 -29.20 -8.91
N ARG A 79 -6.12 -29.06 -8.01
CA ARG A 79 -7.30 -28.20 -8.17
C ARG A 79 -7.13 -26.89 -7.43
N LYS A 80 -7.55 -25.80 -8.07
CA LYS A 80 -7.47 -24.44 -7.52
C LYS A 80 -8.77 -24.12 -6.78
N ILE A 81 -8.78 -24.26 -5.46
CA ILE A 81 -9.98 -24.13 -4.63
C ILE A 81 -9.92 -22.86 -3.80
N CYS A 82 -10.96 -22.03 -3.88
CA CYS A 82 -11.14 -20.89 -2.99
C CYS A 82 -11.68 -21.36 -1.63
N LEU A 83 -10.90 -21.20 -0.56
CA LEU A 83 -11.34 -21.60 0.79
C LEU A 83 -12.44 -20.70 1.37
N HIS A 84 -12.65 -19.51 0.79
CA HIS A 84 -13.66 -18.57 1.26
C HIS A 84 -15.07 -18.91 0.73
N CYS A 85 -15.22 -19.19 -0.56
CA CYS A 85 -16.53 -19.48 -1.17
C CYS A 85 -16.71 -20.93 -1.63
N GLY A 86 -15.68 -21.78 -1.46
CA GLY A 86 -15.68 -23.19 -1.85
C GLY A 86 -15.65 -23.44 -3.36
N GLN A 87 -15.56 -22.40 -4.19
CA GLN A 87 -15.57 -22.53 -5.64
C GLN A 87 -14.19 -22.94 -6.16
N GLU A 88 -14.19 -23.86 -7.13
CA GLU A 88 -13.00 -24.16 -7.94
C GLU A 88 -12.83 -23.05 -9.00
N THR A 89 -11.60 -22.59 -9.20
CA THR A 89 -11.25 -21.54 -10.15
C THR A 89 -10.38 -22.12 -11.26
N ILE A 90 -10.81 -21.94 -12.50
CA ILE A 90 -10.07 -22.42 -13.68
C ILE A 90 -9.09 -21.32 -14.16
N SER A 91 -9.45 -20.05 -13.95
CA SER A 91 -8.69 -18.88 -14.39
C SER A 91 -7.50 -18.56 -13.49
N ASP A 92 -6.38 -18.17 -14.10
CA ASP A 92 -5.20 -17.65 -13.40
C ASP A 92 -5.29 -16.14 -13.22
N ILE A 93 -5.86 -15.72 -12.09
CA ILE A 93 -5.96 -14.31 -11.72
C ILE A 93 -5.00 -14.05 -10.58
N TYR A 94 -3.98 -13.24 -10.84
CA TYR A 94 -3.01 -12.85 -9.84
C TYR A 94 -3.34 -11.46 -9.30
N LYS A 95 -3.09 -11.27 -8.01
CA LYS A 95 -3.29 -9.99 -7.33
C LYS A 95 -2.10 -9.69 -6.44
N TYR A 96 -1.73 -8.42 -6.35
CA TYR A 96 -0.73 -7.97 -5.39
C TYR A 96 -1.18 -8.20 -3.95
N ASP A 97 -0.22 -8.53 -3.11
CA ASP A 97 -0.33 -8.60 -1.65
C ASP A 97 0.94 -7.98 -1.06
N LEU A 98 0.98 -6.65 -1.07
CA LEU A 98 2.11 -5.87 -0.60
C LEU A 98 1.84 -5.29 0.78
N ASP A 99 2.83 -5.38 1.65
CA ASP A 99 2.87 -4.62 2.89
C ASP A 99 3.97 -3.57 2.79
N VAL A 100 3.63 -2.30 2.97
CA VAL A 100 4.57 -1.17 2.91
C VAL A 100 4.69 -0.49 4.27
N VAL A 101 5.87 0.04 4.57
CA VAL A 101 6.09 0.90 5.73
C VAL A 101 5.97 2.34 5.26
N VAL A 102 5.11 3.12 5.92
CA VAL A 102 4.86 4.53 5.60
C VAL A 102 5.22 5.41 6.78
N ALA A 103 5.85 6.55 6.51
CA ALA A 103 6.22 7.57 7.50
C ALA A 103 5.64 8.94 7.13
N ASP A 104 5.16 9.70 8.11
CA ASP A 104 4.60 11.05 7.94
C ASP A 104 5.31 12.12 8.78
N GLY A 105 6.47 11.78 9.36
CA GLY A 105 7.21 12.64 10.30
C GLY A 105 6.71 12.56 11.74
N THR A 106 5.49 12.11 12.00
CA THR A 106 4.94 11.91 13.36
C THR A 106 5.09 10.47 13.85
N GLY A 107 5.19 9.52 12.94
CA GLY A 107 5.38 8.11 13.23
C GLY A 107 5.58 7.27 11.98
N VAL A 108 5.58 5.94 12.17
CA VAL A 108 5.64 4.94 11.10
C VAL A 108 4.52 3.94 11.26
N ILE A 109 4.03 3.40 10.15
CA ILE A 109 2.95 2.41 10.13
C ILE A 109 3.13 1.41 9.00
N ASN A 110 2.70 0.17 9.24
CA ASN A 110 2.64 -0.85 8.20
C ASN A 110 1.24 -0.85 7.57
N LEU A 111 1.19 -0.71 6.26
CA LEU A 111 -0.05 -0.73 5.47
C LEU A 111 -0.06 -1.94 4.55
N SER A 112 -1.16 -2.67 4.53
CA SER A 112 -1.44 -3.70 3.53
C SER A 112 -2.15 -3.07 2.34
N LEU A 113 -1.49 -3.07 1.19
CA LEU A 113 -2.03 -2.51 -0.03
C LEU A 113 -2.93 -3.52 -0.72
N SER A 114 -4.12 -3.09 -1.11
CA SER A 114 -4.96 -3.86 -2.02
C SER A 114 -4.31 -3.92 -3.41
N ASP A 115 -4.75 -4.87 -4.23
CA ASP A 115 -4.32 -5.03 -5.62
C ASP A 115 -4.37 -3.71 -6.40
N GLY A 116 -5.53 -3.04 -6.40
CA GLY A 116 -5.68 -1.76 -7.09
C GLY A 116 -4.88 -0.60 -6.49
N ALA A 117 -4.57 -0.62 -5.19
CA ALA A 117 -3.68 0.38 -4.59
C ALA A 117 -2.21 0.12 -4.97
N SER A 118 -1.83 -1.16 -5.06
CA SER A 118 -0.50 -1.60 -5.46
C SER A 118 -0.24 -1.28 -6.93
N THR A 119 -1.17 -1.60 -7.84
CA THR A 119 -1.07 -1.26 -9.27
C THR A 119 -0.89 0.24 -9.48
N ARG A 120 -1.59 1.09 -8.71
CA ARG A 120 -1.44 2.55 -8.81
C ARG A 120 -0.03 2.99 -8.41
N LEU A 121 0.43 2.53 -7.25
CA LEU A 121 1.73 2.91 -6.69
C LEU A 121 2.92 2.43 -7.53
N ILE A 122 2.80 1.24 -8.11
CA ILE A 122 3.84 0.61 -8.93
C ILE A 122 3.77 1.12 -10.37
N GLY A 123 2.57 1.37 -10.89
CA GLY A 123 2.32 1.70 -12.29
C GLY A 123 2.19 0.49 -13.22
N GLU A 124 2.33 -0.74 -12.71
CA GLU A 124 2.21 -1.98 -13.48
C GLU A 124 1.21 -2.96 -12.86
N ASP A 125 0.46 -3.66 -13.71
CA ASP A 125 -0.47 -4.71 -13.29
C ASP A 125 0.27 -5.97 -12.83
N THR A 126 -0.31 -6.68 -11.85
CA THR A 126 0.30 -7.88 -11.26
C THR A 126 0.68 -8.93 -12.30
N HIS A 127 -0.14 -9.11 -13.33
CA HIS A 127 0.09 -10.09 -14.39
C HIS A 127 1.34 -9.78 -15.21
N ASP A 128 1.63 -8.52 -15.48
CA ASP A 128 2.79 -8.10 -16.29
C ASP A 128 4.09 -8.33 -15.51
N VAL A 129 4.11 -7.94 -14.24
CA VAL A 129 5.25 -8.19 -13.33
C VAL A 129 5.54 -9.68 -13.21
N ILE A 130 4.50 -10.50 -13.02
CA ILE A 130 4.66 -11.95 -12.92
C ILE A 130 5.08 -12.55 -14.27
N ALA A 131 4.57 -12.06 -15.40
CA ALA A 131 5.00 -12.52 -16.72
C ALA A 131 6.49 -12.28 -16.96
N TYR A 132 7.01 -11.15 -16.48
CA TYR A 132 8.44 -10.83 -16.53
C TYR A 132 9.31 -11.73 -15.63
N GLN A 133 8.88 -11.99 -14.39
CA GLN A 133 9.65 -12.79 -13.43
C GLN A 133 9.47 -14.31 -13.56
N GLY A 134 8.31 -14.75 -14.04
CA GLY A 134 7.85 -16.13 -14.04
C GLY A 134 6.97 -16.50 -12.84
N LEU A 135 5.92 -17.29 -13.10
CA LEU A 135 4.86 -17.72 -12.17
C LEU A 135 5.32 -18.40 -10.87
N ARG A 136 6.58 -18.84 -10.76
CA ARG A 136 7.13 -19.51 -9.57
C ARG A 136 7.90 -18.56 -8.65
N VAL A 137 8.16 -17.34 -9.09
CA VAL A 137 8.87 -16.33 -8.31
C VAL A 137 7.86 -15.62 -7.41
N LYS A 138 7.99 -15.86 -6.10
CA LYS A 138 7.16 -15.26 -5.06
C LYS A 138 7.83 -14.11 -4.32
N THR A 139 9.13 -13.94 -4.53
CA THR A 139 9.92 -12.85 -3.96
C THR A 139 9.66 -11.56 -4.73
N LEU A 140 9.50 -10.45 -4.00
CA LEU A 140 9.31 -9.14 -4.60
C LEU A 140 10.49 -8.80 -5.55
N PRO A 141 10.25 -8.38 -6.80
CA PRO A 141 11.29 -7.80 -7.64
C PRO A 141 11.94 -6.58 -6.99
N THR A 142 13.26 -6.47 -7.06
CA THR A 142 13.98 -5.29 -6.54
C THR A 142 13.54 -3.99 -7.21
N PHE A 143 13.22 -4.03 -8.52
CA PHE A 143 12.76 -2.84 -9.23
C PHE A 143 11.46 -2.26 -8.66
N ILE A 144 10.58 -3.09 -8.08
CA ILE A 144 9.36 -2.59 -7.44
C ILE A 144 9.71 -1.83 -6.17
N GLU A 145 10.62 -2.37 -5.36
CA GLU A 145 11.09 -1.69 -4.14
C GLU A 145 11.73 -0.35 -4.48
N ASP A 146 12.61 -0.33 -5.50
CA ASP A 146 13.26 0.89 -5.99
C ASP A 146 12.25 1.91 -6.55
N GLU A 147 11.20 1.44 -7.23
CA GLU A 147 10.17 2.30 -7.83
C GLU A 147 9.26 2.93 -6.77
N ILE A 148 8.88 2.20 -5.72
CA ILE A 148 7.88 2.70 -4.75
C ILE A 148 8.51 3.35 -3.52
N CYS A 149 9.70 2.94 -3.10
CA CYS A 149 10.38 3.57 -1.97
C CYS A 149 10.75 5.00 -2.32
N GLY A 150 10.37 5.95 -1.45
CA GLY A 150 10.59 7.36 -1.72
C GLY A 150 9.33 8.11 -2.13
N LYS A 151 8.34 7.43 -2.72
CA LYS A 151 7.09 8.05 -3.17
C LYS A 151 6.24 8.51 -2.00
N TYR A 152 5.61 9.66 -2.18
CA TYR A 152 4.58 10.18 -1.29
C TYR A 152 3.22 9.89 -1.89
N ALA A 153 2.27 9.50 -1.03
CA ALA A 153 0.89 9.32 -1.47
C ALA A 153 -0.09 9.64 -0.33
N LEU A 154 -1.32 9.91 -0.73
CA LEU A 154 -2.45 9.99 0.17
C LEU A 154 -3.13 8.60 0.24
N PHE A 155 -3.06 7.96 1.40
CA PHE A 155 -3.60 6.62 1.63
C PHE A 155 -4.95 6.69 2.36
N GLU A 156 -6.02 6.15 1.75
CA GLU A 156 -7.28 5.86 2.45
C GLU A 156 -7.09 4.56 3.23
N VAL A 157 -6.91 4.67 4.55
CA VAL A 157 -6.66 3.52 5.42
C VAL A 157 -7.93 3.12 6.17
N ILE A 158 -8.15 1.81 6.23
CA ILE A 158 -9.24 1.20 6.98
C ILE A 158 -8.65 0.35 8.09
N PHE A 159 -9.08 0.61 9.32
CA PHE A 159 -8.74 -0.23 10.46
C PHE A 159 -9.56 -1.51 10.46
N ARG A 160 -8.89 -2.65 10.63
CA ARG A 160 -9.54 -3.92 10.93
C ARG A 160 -8.86 -4.57 12.12
N SER A 161 -9.63 -4.79 13.18
CA SER A 161 -9.21 -5.60 14.30
C SER A 161 -9.17 -7.07 13.86
N GLU A 162 -7.96 -7.62 13.72
CA GLU A 162 -7.77 -9.04 13.49
C GLU A 162 -7.03 -9.62 14.68
N SER A 163 -7.79 -10.18 15.63
CA SER A 163 -7.31 -10.65 16.93
C SER A 163 -6.64 -9.56 17.80
N THR A 164 -6.52 -9.81 19.10
CA THR A 164 -6.06 -8.80 20.09
C THR A 164 -4.60 -8.36 19.94
N ALA A 165 -3.81 -8.99 19.05
CA ALA A 165 -2.36 -8.79 18.97
C ALA A 165 -1.87 -8.04 17.71
N VAL A 166 -2.67 -7.93 16.64
CA VAL A 166 -2.19 -7.35 15.37
C VAL A 166 -3.19 -6.34 14.82
N ARG A 167 -2.77 -5.08 14.72
CA ARG A 167 -3.51 -4.02 14.04
C ARG A 167 -3.08 -4.00 12.57
N ARG A 168 -3.99 -4.25 11.63
CA ARG A 168 -3.73 -4.08 10.20
C ARG A 168 -4.50 -2.90 9.64
N PHE A 169 -3.82 -2.18 8.74
CA PHE A 169 -4.36 -1.06 8.01
C PHE A 169 -4.42 -1.46 6.55
N ASN A 170 -5.62 -1.50 6.00
CA ASN A 170 -5.79 -1.81 4.58
C ASN A 170 -5.92 -0.51 3.79
N VAL A 171 -5.25 -0.42 2.66
CA VAL A 171 -5.39 0.73 1.76
C VAL A 171 -6.44 0.42 0.70
N SER A 172 -7.55 1.14 0.78
CA SER A 172 -8.67 1.02 -0.17
C SER A 172 -8.53 1.95 -1.37
N ARG A 173 -7.84 3.07 -1.22
CA ARG A 173 -7.60 4.06 -2.29
C ARG A 173 -6.27 4.77 -2.08
N LEU A 174 -5.67 5.15 -3.20
CA LEU A 174 -4.39 5.84 -3.24
C LEU A 174 -4.49 6.99 -4.26
N ASN A 175 -3.94 8.15 -3.91
CA ASN A 175 -3.86 9.31 -4.78
C ASN A 175 -2.42 9.86 -4.80
N GLU A 176 -1.88 10.03 -6.02
CA GLU A 176 -0.49 10.43 -6.30
C GLU A 176 -0.41 11.76 -7.07
N ASP A 177 -1.54 12.31 -7.53
CA ASP A 177 -1.56 13.51 -8.36
C ASP A 177 -1.11 14.73 -7.54
N GLU A 178 0.06 15.28 -7.86
CA GLU A 178 0.61 16.49 -7.24
C GLU A 178 -0.38 17.68 -7.34
N GLU A 179 -1.07 17.82 -8.48
CA GLU A 179 -2.12 18.83 -8.67
C GLU A 179 -3.34 18.62 -7.76
N VAL A 180 -3.73 17.37 -7.50
CA VAL A 180 -4.85 17.04 -6.59
C VAL A 180 -4.42 17.18 -5.13
N MET A 181 -3.13 17.02 -4.87
CA MET A 181 -2.47 17.29 -3.59
C MET A 181 -2.20 18.79 -3.37
N GLY A 182 -2.60 19.65 -4.32
CA GLY A 182 -2.51 21.11 -4.21
C GLY A 182 -1.11 21.67 -4.48
N PHE A 183 -0.16 20.87 -4.97
CA PHE A 183 1.17 21.34 -5.33
C PHE A 183 1.14 21.95 -6.74
N ASN A 184 0.70 23.20 -6.86
CA ASN A 184 1.08 24.04 -8.00
C ASN A 184 2.29 24.87 -7.57
N LEU A 185 3.42 24.64 -8.25
CA LEU A 185 4.64 25.47 -8.17
C LEU A 185 4.35 26.94 -8.50
#